data_AF-A0A7V4LET8-F1
#
_entry.id   AF-A0A7V4LET8-F1
#
_cell.length_a   1.000
_cell.length_b   1.000
_cell.length_c   1.000
_cell.angle_alpha   90.00
_cell.angle_beta   90.00
_cell.angle_gamma   90.00
#
_symmetry.space_group_name_H-M   'P 1'
#
loop_
_entity.id
_entity.type
_entity.pdbx_description
1 polymer ?
#
loop_
_entity_poly.entity_id
_entity_poly.type
_entity_poly.pdbx_seq_one_letter_code
_entity_poly.pdbx_strand_id
1 'polypeptide(L)'
;MRDGLWFLMVALLAAGFGCRAEADDTVLPDARDDGAATEDGSGADADADADADADADADVPPAPENTNALCGDRADNDGDGYTDCDDYDCSRNPSVTVCGGGSEDTDALCDDGLDNDGDTYTDCDDYGCSRSPSVTVCGGGSENTDALCSDRLDNDGDTYTDCDDYGCSRNPSVTVCGSTREDNDTACGNGTDDDGDTRTDCRDSDCSSNPCVTVCVHETPAQCGNGTDDDGDGYTDCVDYDCLYHPDAVCPCAAGGECDDASCGNRTDDDGDGYTDCDDFSCSRNGHVTACGAEQTNAQCGNRTDDDGDGYTDCDDFSCSRSLWVTVCCG
;
A
#
# COMPACT_ATOMS: atom_id res chain seq x y z
N MET A 1 -4.46 -55.87 -47.87
CA MET A 1 -3.62 -54.67 -48.10
C MET A 1 -4.48 -53.52 -47.60
N ARG A 2 -4.45 -53.25 -46.29
CA ARG A 2 -3.55 -52.32 -45.57
C ARG A 2 -3.84 -50.85 -45.92
N ASP A 3 -3.86 -50.04 -44.85
CA ASP A 3 -3.81 -48.57 -44.79
C ASP A 3 -5.22 -47.91 -44.71
N GLY A 4 -5.71 -47.33 -43.60
CA GLY A 4 -5.07 -46.92 -42.34
C GLY A 4 -4.76 -45.42 -42.35
N LEU A 5 -5.79 -44.56 -42.17
CA LEU A 5 -5.59 -43.14 -41.85
C LEU A 5 -6.49 -42.76 -40.68
N TRP A 6 -5.86 -42.62 -39.52
CA TRP A 6 -6.40 -41.98 -38.31
C TRP A 6 -6.28 -40.47 -38.49
N PHE A 7 -7.40 -39.73 -38.43
CA PHE A 7 -7.36 -38.28 -38.23
C PHE A 7 -7.62 -38.00 -36.75
N LEU A 8 -6.56 -37.53 -36.08
CA LEU A 8 -6.55 -37.01 -34.73
C LEU A 8 -7.21 -35.61 -34.75
N MET A 9 -8.43 -35.48 -34.22
CA MET A 9 -8.97 -34.17 -33.85
C MET A 9 -8.45 -33.83 -32.45
N VAL A 10 -7.46 -32.94 -32.40
CA VAL A 10 -7.05 -32.27 -31.16
C VAL A 10 -8.08 -31.18 -30.89
N ALA A 11 -8.88 -31.38 -29.85
CA ALA A 11 -9.71 -30.33 -29.27
C ALA A 11 -8.79 -29.35 -28.55
N LEU A 12 -8.65 -28.15 -29.11
CA LEU A 12 -8.07 -27.00 -28.42
C LEU A 12 -9.15 -26.47 -27.46
N LEU A 13 -9.13 -26.95 -26.21
CA LEU A 13 -9.80 -26.27 -25.11
C LEU A 13 -8.87 -25.13 -24.68
N ALA A 14 -9.19 -23.92 -25.16
CA ALA A 14 -8.65 -22.69 -24.58
C ALA A 14 -9.19 -22.59 -23.16
N ALA A 15 -8.35 -22.91 -22.18
CA ALA A 15 -8.59 -22.51 -20.81
C ALA A 15 -8.42 -20.99 -20.76
N GLY A 16 -9.52 -20.26 -20.56
CA GLY A 16 -9.47 -18.88 -20.15
C GLY A 16 -8.83 -18.83 -18.78
N PHE A 17 -7.59 -18.34 -18.72
CA PHE A 17 -7.02 -17.80 -17.50
C PHE A 17 -7.77 -16.50 -17.23
N GLY A 18 -8.83 -16.58 -16.43
CA GLY A 18 -9.37 -15.39 -15.79
C GLY A 18 -8.39 -14.98 -14.69
N CYS A 19 -8.00 -13.71 -14.68
CA CYS A 19 -7.39 -13.08 -13.51
C CYS A 19 -8.44 -13.03 -12.40
N ARG A 20 -8.46 -14.08 -11.57
CA ARG A 20 -9.18 -14.07 -10.30
C ARG A 20 -8.10 -14.03 -9.23
N ALA A 21 -8.11 -12.98 -8.42
CA ALA A 21 -7.23 -12.88 -7.26
C ALA A 21 -7.53 -14.05 -6.31
N GLU A 22 -6.59 -14.99 -6.21
CA GLU A 22 -6.60 -16.04 -5.20
C GLU A 22 -5.62 -15.61 -4.10
N ALA A 23 -6.15 -15.34 -2.90
CA ALA A 23 -5.34 -15.13 -1.71
C ALA A 23 -4.71 -16.47 -1.30
N ASP A 24 -3.39 -16.59 -1.44
CA ASP A 24 -2.63 -17.78 -1.06
C ASP A 24 -2.15 -17.64 0.40
N ASP A 25 -2.96 -18.22 1.29
CA ASP A 25 -2.65 -18.48 2.69
C ASP A 25 -1.73 -19.71 2.79
N THR A 26 -0.42 -19.48 2.98
CA THR A 26 0.54 -20.55 3.26
C THR A 26 1.18 -20.40 4.64
N VAL A 27 0.55 -21.09 5.58
CA VAL A 27 1.06 -21.51 6.89
C VAL A 27 2.44 -22.17 6.77
N LEU A 28 3.43 -21.61 7.47
CA LEU A 28 4.72 -22.26 7.75
C LEU A 28 4.74 -22.81 9.19
N PRO A 29 5.21 -24.05 9.41
CA PRO A 29 5.12 -24.72 10.71
C PRO A 29 6.29 -24.42 11.67
N ASP A 30 5.96 -24.51 12.96
CA ASP A 30 6.79 -24.48 14.17
C ASP A 30 8.19 -25.12 14.05
N ALA A 31 9.19 -24.40 14.57
CA ALA A 31 10.44 -24.97 15.03
C ALA A 31 10.65 -24.62 16.51
N ARG A 32 10.61 -25.66 17.34
CA ARG A 32 11.01 -25.66 18.74
C ARG A 32 12.52 -25.47 18.86
N ASP A 33 12.96 -24.67 19.83
CA ASP A 33 14.33 -24.73 20.35
C ASP A 33 14.32 -24.68 21.88
N ASP A 34 14.63 -25.83 22.49
CA ASP A 34 14.91 -26.00 23.91
C ASP A 34 16.40 -25.68 24.14
N GLY A 35 16.70 -24.60 24.87
CA GLY A 35 18.08 -24.20 25.17
C GLY A 35 18.23 -23.60 26.58
N ALA A 36 18.96 -24.30 27.43
CA ALA A 36 19.03 -24.16 28.88
C ALA A 36 20.11 -23.19 29.41
N ALA A 37 20.00 -22.96 30.73
CA ALA A 37 21.01 -22.50 31.70
C ALA A 37 21.15 -20.96 31.85
N THR A 38 21.33 -20.36 33.04
CA THR A 38 22.05 -20.79 34.25
C THR A 38 21.60 -20.04 35.53
N GLU A 39 21.52 -20.81 36.62
CA GLU A 39 22.03 -20.58 37.99
C GLU A 39 21.60 -19.41 38.90
N ASP A 40 21.17 -19.88 40.08
CA ASP A 40 20.95 -19.24 41.38
C ASP A 40 22.08 -18.35 41.92
N GLY A 41 21.65 -17.38 42.73
CA GLY A 41 22.20 -17.29 44.08
C GLY A 41 22.39 -15.88 44.61
N SER A 42 21.51 -15.42 45.50
CA SER A 42 21.88 -15.05 46.89
C SER A 42 20.72 -14.42 47.67
N GLY A 43 20.56 -14.89 48.91
CA GLY A 43 20.11 -14.04 50.03
C GLY A 43 18.68 -14.21 50.50
N ALA A 44 18.39 -15.30 51.20
CA ALA A 44 17.30 -15.33 52.16
C ALA A 44 17.82 -14.80 53.51
N ASP A 45 17.37 -13.63 53.92
CA ASP A 45 17.38 -13.20 55.33
C ASP A 45 15.92 -13.07 55.77
N ALA A 46 15.50 -14.05 56.56
CA ALA A 46 14.25 -14.01 57.29
C ALA A 46 14.54 -13.38 58.66
N ASP A 47 13.92 -12.23 58.93
CA ASP A 47 13.68 -11.78 60.29
C ASP A 47 12.19 -11.48 60.47
N ALA A 48 11.63 -12.17 61.44
CA ALA A 48 10.25 -12.09 61.86
C ALA A 48 10.03 -10.83 62.69
N ASP A 49 8.90 -10.15 62.48
CA ASP A 49 8.20 -9.45 63.54
C ASP A 49 6.69 -9.56 63.31
N ALA A 50 6.01 -10.02 64.34
CA ALA A 50 4.57 -10.16 64.40
C ALA A 50 3.98 -8.86 64.97
N ASP A 51 3.15 -8.19 64.19
CA ASP A 51 2.16 -7.26 64.70
C ASP A 51 0.79 -7.60 64.10
N ALA A 52 -0.16 -7.82 65.00
CA ALA A 52 -1.54 -8.09 64.70
C ALA A 52 -2.27 -6.75 64.49
N ASP A 53 -2.65 -6.45 63.25
CA ASP A 53 -3.75 -5.53 62.96
C ASP A 53 -4.77 -6.23 62.06
N ALA A 54 -6.01 -6.12 62.49
CA ALA A 54 -7.17 -6.70 61.84
C ALA A 54 -7.60 -5.79 60.69
N ASP A 55 -7.31 -6.20 59.46
CA ASP A 55 -8.13 -5.85 58.31
C ASP A 55 -8.66 -7.15 57.72
N ALA A 56 -9.94 -7.37 57.96
CA ALA A 56 -10.73 -8.22 57.11
C ALA A 56 -10.94 -7.46 55.81
N ASP A 57 -10.04 -7.64 54.86
CA ASP A 57 -10.44 -7.57 53.46
C ASP A 57 -10.03 -8.86 52.78
N ALA A 58 -10.99 -9.43 52.07
CA ALA A 58 -10.87 -10.76 51.54
C ALA A 58 -9.96 -10.69 50.32
N ASP A 59 -8.78 -11.30 50.39
CA ASP A 59 -8.05 -11.80 49.21
C ASP A 59 -8.86 -12.93 48.55
N VAL A 60 -10.11 -12.65 48.19
CA VAL A 60 -10.76 -13.32 47.08
C VAL A 60 -10.11 -12.68 45.86
N PRO A 61 -9.25 -13.39 45.11
CA PRO A 61 -8.80 -12.86 43.83
C PRO A 61 -10.06 -12.44 43.06
N PRO A 62 -10.09 -11.21 42.52
CA PRO A 62 -11.25 -10.74 41.77
C PRO A 62 -11.57 -11.77 40.68
N ALA A 63 -12.86 -12.01 40.48
CA ALA A 63 -13.30 -13.09 39.61
C ALA A 63 -12.87 -12.76 38.17
N PRO A 64 -12.36 -13.73 37.40
CA PRO A 64 -11.86 -13.47 36.04
C PRO A 64 -12.99 -12.93 35.16
N GLU A 65 -12.67 -11.91 34.36
CA GLU A 65 -13.58 -11.30 33.40
C GLU A 65 -13.69 -12.21 32.16
N ASN A 66 -14.43 -13.32 32.27
CA ASN A 66 -14.30 -14.42 31.31
C ASN A 66 -15.63 -15.03 30.83
N THR A 67 -16.70 -14.24 30.92
CA THR A 67 -18.04 -14.62 30.43
C THR A 67 -18.63 -13.49 29.61
N ASN A 68 -19.52 -13.81 28.65
CA ASN A 68 -20.19 -12.78 27.83
C ASN A 68 -20.86 -11.65 28.62
N ALA A 69 -21.30 -11.92 29.86
CA ALA A 69 -21.97 -10.91 30.67
C ALA A 69 -21.01 -9.96 31.40
N LEU A 70 -19.76 -10.38 31.59
CA LEU A 70 -18.70 -9.58 32.22
C LEU A 70 -17.90 -8.85 31.13
N CYS A 71 -17.58 -9.56 30.04
CA CYS A 71 -16.88 -9.04 28.86
C CYS A 71 -17.71 -8.10 27.95
N GLY A 72 -18.81 -7.55 28.44
CA GLY A 72 -19.67 -6.65 27.67
C GLY A 72 -20.44 -5.69 28.56
N ASP A 73 -19.98 -5.49 29.81
CA ASP A 73 -20.62 -4.63 30.80
C ASP A 73 -19.92 -3.29 31.01
N ARG A 74 -18.82 -3.03 30.28
CA ARG A 74 -18.04 -1.79 30.30
C ARG A 74 -17.38 -1.52 31.65
N ALA A 75 -17.06 -2.57 32.39
CA ALA A 75 -16.34 -2.46 33.64
C ALA A 75 -15.22 -3.50 33.74
N ASP A 76 -14.04 -3.04 34.13
CA ASP A 76 -12.92 -3.86 34.60
C ASP A 76 -13.35 -4.66 35.85
N ASN A 77 -13.84 -5.88 35.63
CA ASN A 77 -14.46 -6.74 36.63
C ASN A 77 -13.43 -7.53 37.43
N ASP A 78 -12.22 -7.71 36.88
CA ASP A 78 -11.12 -8.42 37.53
C ASP A 78 -9.99 -7.50 38.05
N GLY A 79 -10.09 -6.21 37.78
CA GLY A 79 -9.25 -5.16 38.34
C GLY A 79 -7.83 -5.13 37.78
N ASP A 80 -7.58 -5.73 36.62
CA ASP A 80 -6.25 -5.79 35.99
C ASP A 80 -5.94 -4.56 35.10
N GLY A 81 -6.94 -3.69 34.89
CA GLY A 81 -6.84 -2.43 34.16
C GLY A 81 -7.27 -2.51 32.70
N TYR A 82 -7.70 -3.67 32.21
CA TYR A 82 -8.34 -3.84 30.91
C TYR A 82 -9.86 -3.96 31.08
N THR A 83 -10.64 -3.77 30.02
CA THR A 83 -12.11 -3.75 30.12
C THR A 83 -12.72 -4.42 28.89
N ASP A 84 -13.69 -5.30 29.09
CA ASP A 84 -14.40 -6.03 28.05
C ASP A 84 -13.43 -6.67 27.04
N CYS A 85 -13.57 -6.38 25.75
CA CYS A 85 -12.79 -7.03 24.69
C CYS A 85 -11.33 -6.55 24.59
N ASP A 86 -10.97 -5.46 25.27
CA ASP A 86 -9.58 -5.08 25.48
C ASP A 86 -8.89 -5.99 26.51
N ASP A 87 -9.66 -6.70 27.34
CA ASP A 87 -9.18 -7.69 28.30
C ASP A 87 -8.78 -9.00 27.60
N TYR A 88 -7.64 -9.58 28.01
CA TYR A 88 -7.17 -10.86 27.50
C TYR A 88 -7.98 -12.06 27.99
N ASP A 89 -8.59 -11.98 29.18
CA ASP A 89 -9.49 -13.00 29.72
C ASP A 89 -10.83 -13.04 28.96
N CYS A 90 -11.14 -11.97 28.23
CA CYS A 90 -12.23 -11.89 27.26
C CYS A 90 -11.78 -12.26 25.84
N SER A 91 -10.87 -11.49 25.23
CA SER A 91 -10.46 -11.62 23.82
C SER A 91 -9.81 -12.96 23.46
N ARG A 92 -9.20 -13.66 24.44
CA ARG A 92 -8.55 -14.96 24.21
C ARG A 92 -9.37 -16.14 24.70
N ASN A 93 -10.58 -15.88 25.20
CA ASN A 93 -11.44 -16.92 25.73
C ASN A 93 -12.45 -17.38 24.68
N PRO A 94 -12.33 -18.60 24.14
CA PRO A 94 -13.23 -19.11 23.09
C PRO A 94 -14.67 -19.35 23.56
N SER A 95 -14.94 -19.23 24.87
CA SER A 95 -16.30 -19.28 25.43
C SER A 95 -16.96 -17.90 25.48
N VAL A 96 -16.17 -16.84 25.29
CA VAL A 96 -16.61 -15.45 25.19
C VAL A 96 -16.86 -15.16 23.72
N THR A 97 -18.13 -15.01 23.34
CA THR A 97 -18.53 -14.74 21.95
C THR A 97 -18.79 -13.27 21.69
N VAL A 98 -18.83 -12.44 22.73
CA VAL A 98 -18.98 -10.98 22.60
C VAL A 98 -17.70 -10.33 22.06
N CYS A 99 -16.53 -10.96 22.25
CA CYS A 99 -15.22 -10.44 21.85
C CYS A 99 -14.52 -11.26 20.76
N GLY A 100 -15.25 -12.05 19.97
CA GLY A 100 -14.62 -13.14 19.22
C GLY A 100 -15.30 -13.58 17.93
N GLY A 101 -14.86 -12.98 16.83
CA GLY A 101 -14.31 -13.71 15.68
C GLY A 101 -15.26 -13.99 14.51
N GLY A 102 -16.44 -13.38 14.49
CA GLY A 102 -17.29 -13.30 13.30
C GLY A 102 -17.14 -11.94 12.64
N SER A 103 -17.42 -11.82 11.34
CA SER A 103 -17.57 -10.52 10.72
C SER A 103 -18.82 -9.82 11.26
N GLU A 104 -18.70 -8.55 11.64
CA GLU A 104 -19.82 -7.69 12.00
C GLU A 104 -20.54 -7.22 10.72
N ASP A 105 -21.15 -8.15 9.96
CA ASP A 105 -21.63 -7.91 8.59
C ASP A 105 -23.12 -8.21 8.37
N THR A 106 -23.89 -8.28 9.46
CA THR A 106 -25.34 -8.53 9.44
C THR A 106 -26.12 -7.51 10.25
N ASP A 107 -27.36 -7.24 9.84
CA ASP A 107 -28.29 -6.34 10.55
C ASP A 107 -28.41 -6.61 12.06
N ALA A 108 -28.24 -7.85 12.49
CA ALA A 108 -28.41 -8.23 13.89
C ALA A 108 -27.17 -7.96 14.75
N LEU A 109 -25.99 -7.88 14.11
CA LEU A 109 -24.73 -7.55 14.76
C LEU A 109 -24.53 -6.02 14.73
N CYS A 110 -24.87 -5.39 13.60
CA CYS A 110 -24.73 -3.95 13.38
C CYS A 110 -25.80 -3.04 14.04
N ASP A 111 -26.57 -3.53 15.02
CA ASP A 111 -27.60 -2.77 15.77
C ASP A 111 -27.71 -3.26 17.22
N ASP A 112 -26.71 -3.99 17.73
CA ASP A 112 -26.73 -4.60 19.06
C ASP A 112 -25.95 -3.81 20.12
N GLY A 113 -25.20 -2.77 19.70
CA GLY A 113 -24.45 -1.89 20.58
C GLY A 113 -23.13 -2.47 21.08
N LEU A 114 -22.64 -3.55 20.47
CA LEU A 114 -21.44 -4.28 20.84
C LEU A 114 -20.50 -4.36 19.63
N ASP A 115 -19.20 -4.21 19.88
CA ASP A 115 -18.14 -4.54 18.93
C ASP A 115 -18.05 -6.08 18.85
N ASN A 116 -18.65 -6.69 17.83
CA ASN A 116 -18.76 -8.15 17.75
C ASN A 116 -17.54 -8.81 17.07
N ASP A 117 -16.69 -8.04 16.39
CA ASP A 117 -15.49 -8.54 15.70
C ASP A 117 -14.17 -8.12 16.35
N GLY A 118 -14.23 -7.24 17.35
CA GLY A 118 -13.15 -6.85 18.24
C GLY A 118 -12.19 -5.83 17.63
N ASP A 119 -12.61 -5.06 16.64
CA ASP A 119 -11.78 -4.10 15.92
C ASP A 119 -11.86 -2.65 16.45
N THR A 120 -12.58 -2.46 17.56
CA THR A 120 -12.84 -1.22 18.31
C THR A 120 -13.90 -0.29 17.72
N TYR A 121 -14.49 -0.66 16.59
CA TYR A 121 -15.66 0.02 16.05
C TYR A 121 -16.93 -0.75 16.44
N THR A 122 -18.09 -0.08 16.42
CA THR A 122 -19.34 -0.68 16.94
C THR A 122 -20.51 -0.29 16.06
N ASP A 123 -21.36 -1.26 15.73
CA ASP A 123 -22.54 -1.08 14.89
C ASP A 123 -22.18 -0.31 13.59
N CYS A 124 -22.91 0.74 13.27
CA CYS A 124 -22.73 1.50 12.04
C CYS A 124 -21.48 2.39 12.00
N ASP A 125 -20.77 2.52 13.13
CA ASP A 125 -19.45 3.13 13.14
C ASP A 125 -18.36 2.12 12.70
N ASP A 126 -18.69 0.83 12.61
CA ASP A 126 -17.84 -0.25 12.11
C ASP A 126 -17.82 -0.35 10.57
N TYR A 127 -16.66 -0.69 10.02
CA TYR A 127 -16.46 -0.81 8.56
C TYR A 127 -17.02 -2.10 7.99
N GLY A 128 -16.98 -3.20 8.74
CA GLY A 128 -17.70 -4.44 8.46
C GLY A 128 -19.20 -4.18 8.33
N CYS A 129 -19.76 -3.32 9.17
CA CYS A 129 -21.17 -2.93 9.11
C CYS A 129 -21.48 -1.93 7.99
N SER A 130 -20.81 -0.78 7.99
CA SER A 130 -21.10 0.34 7.08
C SER A 130 -20.80 0.02 5.61
N ARG A 131 -19.91 -0.93 5.33
CA ARG A 131 -19.55 -1.34 3.95
C ARG A 131 -20.12 -2.69 3.55
N SER A 132 -20.81 -3.39 4.45
CA SER A 132 -21.41 -4.67 4.11
C SER A 132 -22.71 -4.48 3.33
N PRO A 133 -22.80 -5.01 2.09
CA PRO A 133 -23.99 -4.87 1.28
C PRO A 133 -25.20 -5.67 1.81
N SER A 134 -25.01 -6.53 2.82
CA SER A 134 -26.09 -7.24 3.50
C SER A 134 -26.65 -6.50 4.71
N VAL A 135 -26.02 -5.41 5.15
CA VAL A 135 -26.45 -4.57 6.28
C VAL A 135 -27.32 -3.44 5.76
N THR A 136 -28.51 -3.30 6.32
CA THR A 136 -29.54 -2.32 5.99
C THR A 136 -29.88 -1.41 7.16
N VAL A 137 -29.52 -1.82 8.39
CA VAL A 137 -29.82 -1.08 9.62
C VAL A 137 -29.03 0.24 9.74
N CYS A 138 -27.85 0.31 9.12
CA CYS A 138 -26.97 1.48 9.15
C CYS A 138 -27.38 2.65 8.26
N GLY A 139 -28.63 2.66 7.81
CA GLY A 139 -29.19 3.78 7.06
C GLY A 139 -28.66 3.91 5.63
N GLY A 140 -27.63 3.15 5.27
CA GLY A 140 -27.16 3.02 3.91
C GLY A 140 -27.61 1.71 3.28
N GLY A 141 -28.67 1.75 2.46
CA GLY A 141 -28.89 0.63 1.54
C GLY A 141 -27.82 0.67 0.47
N SER A 142 -27.34 -0.46 -0.07
CA SER A 142 -26.27 -0.40 -1.06
C SER A 142 -26.66 0.36 -2.33
N GLU A 143 -25.91 1.40 -2.71
CA GLU A 143 -26.09 2.12 -3.98
C GLU A 143 -25.36 1.38 -5.12
N ASN A 144 -25.86 0.20 -5.50
CA ASN A 144 -25.07 -0.76 -6.30
C ASN A 144 -25.85 -1.41 -7.45
N THR A 145 -26.96 -0.80 -7.87
CA THR A 145 -27.78 -1.25 -9.00
C THR A 145 -28.12 -0.10 -9.92
N ASP A 146 -28.37 -0.37 -11.20
CA ASP A 146 -28.78 0.67 -12.18
C ASP A 146 -29.95 1.54 -11.70
N ALA A 147 -30.87 0.98 -10.91
CA ALA A 147 -32.03 1.71 -10.41
C ALA A 147 -31.67 2.70 -9.28
N LEU A 148 -30.70 2.34 -8.44
CA LEU A 148 -30.23 3.17 -7.33
C LEU A 148 -29.20 4.18 -7.81
N CYS A 149 -28.35 3.79 -8.76
CA CYS A 149 -27.32 4.63 -9.36
C CYS A 149 -27.84 5.61 -10.44
N SER A 150 -29.15 5.86 -10.49
CA SER A 150 -29.76 6.80 -11.44
C SER A 150 -31.02 7.52 -10.94
N ASP A 151 -31.31 7.43 -9.64
CA ASP A 151 -32.50 8.02 -9.02
C ASP A 151 -32.24 9.37 -8.35
N ARG A 152 -30.98 9.84 -8.32
CA ARG A 152 -30.51 11.10 -7.74
C ARG A 152 -30.66 11.18 -6.23
N LEU A 153 -30.61 10.04 -5.57
CA LEU A 153 -30.64 9.91 -4.13
C LEU A 153 -29.36 9.21 -3.68
N ASP A 154 -28.73 9.79 -2.66
CA ASP A 154 -27.71 9.12 -1.86
C ASP A 154 -28.42 8.01 -1.05
N ASN A 155 -28.34 6.78 -1.57
CA ASN A 155 -29.10 5.64 -1.06
C ASN A 155 -28.33 4.86 0.00
N ASP A 156 -27.00 5.02 0.04
CA ASP A 156 -26.12 4.43 1.05
C ASP A 156 -25.65 5.42 2.15
N GLY A 157 -26.02 6.69 2.03
CA GLY A 157 -25.81 7.72 3.05
C GLY A 157 -24.37 8.21 3.15
N ASP A 158 -23.52 7.93 2.17
CA ASP A 158 -22.09 8.22 2.20
C ASP A 158 -21.73 9.60 1.62
N THR A 159 -22.74 10.39 1.24
CA THR A 159 -22.71 11.73 0.62
C THR A 159 -22.41 11.79 -0.88
N TYR A 160 -22.09 10.65 -1.50
CA TYR A 160 -22.01 10.54 -2.94
C TYR A 160 -23.38 10.13 -3.51
N THR A 161 -23.62 10.34 -4.80
CA THR A 161 -24.95 10.11 -5.40
C THR A 161 -24.83 9.69 -6.85
N ASP A 162 -25.63 8.71 -7.23
CA ASP A 162 -25.64 8.08 -8.55
C ASP A 162 -24.21 7.70 -8.98
N CYS A 163 -23.77 8.16 -10.15
CA CYS A 163 -22.49 7.80 -10.72
C CYS A 163 -21.29 8.54 -10.11
N ASP A 164 -21.54 9.50 -9.23
CA ASP A 164 -20.49 10.09 -8.39
C ASP A 164 -20.17 9.18 -7.21
N ASP A 165 -21.02 8.18 -6.92
CA ASP A 165 -20.83 7.17 -5.89
C ASP A 165 -19.87 6.04 -6.34
N TYR A 166 -19.04 5.53 -5.42
CA TYR A 166 -18.07 4.46 -5.73
C TYR A 166 -18.71 3.08 -5.85
N GLY A 167 -19.75 2.80 -5.05
CA GLY A 167 -20.62 1.63 -5.16
C GLY A 167 -21.37 1.55 -6.49
N CYS A 168 -21.53 2.69 -7.18
CA CYS A 168 -22.02 2.79 -8.55
C CYS A 168 -20.90 2.75 -9.60
N SER A 169 -19.98 3.71 -9.58
CA SER A 169 -18.96 3.92 -10.63
C SER A 169 -17.96 2.76 -10.75
N ARG A 170 -17.68 2.06 -9.65
CA ARG A 170 -16.72 0.93 -9.62
C ARG A 170 -17.39 -0.43 -9.62
N ASN A 171 -18.71 -0.49 -9.73
CA ASN A 171 -19.44 -1.75 -9.71
C ASN A 171 -19.74 -2.22 -11.14
N PRO A 172 -19.12 -3.33 -11.60
CA PRO A 172 -19.29 -3.83 -12.96
C PRO A 172 -20.70 -4.34 -13.27
N SER A 173 -21.58 -4.46 -12.26
CA SER A 173 -22.99 -4.81 -12.45
C SER A 173 -23.87 -3.59 -12.73
N VAL A 174 -23.35 -2.37 -12.54
CA VAL A 174 -24.01 -1.10 -12.83
C VAL A 174 -23.58 -0.63 -14.22
N THR A 175 -24.54 -0.48 -15.12
CA THR A 175 -24.34 -0.07 -16.52
C THR A 175 -24.81 1.35 -16.79
N VAL A 176 -25.64 1.92 -15.91
CA VAL A 176 -26.22 3.26 -16.09
C VAL A 176 -25.18 4.38 -16.02
N CYS A 177 -24.05 4.13 -15.35
CA CYS A 177 -22.97 5.09 -15.18
C CYS A 177 -22.02 5.22 -16.37
N GLY A 178 -22.31 4.55 -17.48
CA GLY A 178 -21.65 4.81 -18.75
C GLY A 178 -20.19 4.37 -18.82
N SER A 179 -19.54 4.01 -17.71
CA SER A 179 -18.21 3.43 -17.70
C SER A 179 -18.26 1.99 -18.19
N THR A 180 -18.24 1.82 -19.50
CA THR A 180 -17.51 0.67 -20.05
C THR A 180 -16.07 0.86 -19.62
N ARG A 181 -15.73 0.25 -18.47
CA ARG A 181 -14.42 0.36 -17.85
C ARG A 181 -13.33 0.23 -18.91
N GLU A 182 -12.42 1.21 -18.95
CA GLU A 182 -11.31 1.20 -19.89
C GLU A 182 -10.22 0.24 -19.36
N ASP A 183 -10.52 -1.07 -19.34
CA ASP A 183 -9.73 -2.05 -18.57
C ASP A 183 -9.27 -3.27 -19.39
N ASN A 184 -9.31 -3.15 -20.72
CA ASN A 184 -8.93 -4.20 -21.64
C ASN A 184 -8.21 -3.62 -22.87
N ASP A 185 -7.41 -4.45 -23.54
CA ASP A 185 -6.60 -4.05 -24.71
C ASP A 185 -7.38 -3.36 -25.84
N THR A 186 -8.69 -3.64 -25.98
CA THR A 186 -9.49 -3.01 -27.03
C THR A 186 -9.90 -1.60 -26.65
N ALA A 187 -10.22 -1.37 -25.38
CA ALA A 187 -10.57 -0.05 -24.88
C ALA A 187 -9.30 0.82 -24.75
N CYS A 188 -8.26 0.28 -24.08
CA CYS A 188 -7.00 0.97 -23.80
C CYS A 188 -6.05 1.21 -25.00
N GLY A 189 -6.51 1.01 -26.23
CA GLY A 189 -5.66 1.14 -27.42
C GLY A 189 -6.40 1.61 -28.66
N ASN A 190 -7.57 2.22 -28.49
CA ASN A 190 -8.44 2.64 -29.59
C ASN A 190 -8.42 4.15 -29.85
N GLY A 191 -7.73 4.94 -29.03
CA GLY A 191 -7.65 6.39 -29.17
C GLY A 191 -8.88 7.13 -28.64
N THR A 192 -9.69 6.51 -27.78
CA THR A 192 -10.92 7.11 -27.23
C THR A 192 -11.04 6.88 -25.74
N ASP A 193 -11.38 7.94 -25.01
CA ASP A 193 -11.88 7.92 -23.64
C ASP A 193 -13.19 7.10 -23.56
N ASP A 194 -13.08 5.81 -23.23
CA ASP A 194 -14.21 4.86 -23.27
C ASP A 194 -15.02 4.86 -21.97
N ASP A 195 -14.46 5.38 -20.86
CA ASP A 195 -15.14 5.48 -19.57
C ASP A 195 -15.54 6.91 -19.17
N GLY A 196 -15.10 7.91 -19.93
CA GLY A 196 -15.52 9.31 -19.83
C GLY A 196 -14.78 10.12 -18.75
N ASP A 197 -13.65 9.62 -18.23
CA ASP A 197 -12.88 10.28 -17.16
C ASP A 197 -11.97 11.42 -17.66
N THR A 198 -11.93 11.66 -18.98
CA THR A 198 -11.09 12.61 -19.74
C THR A 198 -9.66 12.18 -20.04
N ARG A 199 -9.23 11.02 -19.56
CA ARG A 199 -8.00 10.35 -19.99
C ARG A 199 -8.34 9.38 -21.11
N THR A 200 -7.32 8.86 -21.76
CA THR A 200 -7.49 8.05 -22.98
C THR A 200 -6.35 7.08 -23.08
N ASP A 201 -6.68 5.83 -23.36
CA ASP A 201 -5.78 4.70 -23.51
C ASP A 201 -4.79 4.62 -22.33
N CYS A 202 -3.50 4.46 -22.60
CA CYS A 202 -2.47 4.29 -21.58
C CYS A 202 -2.20 5.53 -20.72
N ARG A 203 -2.78 6.68 -21.07
CA ARG A 203 -2.82 7.84 -20.17
C ARG A 203 -3.83 7.67 -19.05
N ASP A 204 -4.78 6.76 -19.22
CA ASP A 204 -5.76 6.39 -18.22
C ASP A 204 -5.13 5.50 -17.14
N SER A 205 -5.51 5.76 -15.89
CA SER A 205 -5.12 4.91 -14.76
C SER A 205 -5.78 3.54 -14.79
N ASP A 206 -7.00 3.42 -15.33
CA ASP A 206 -7.70 2.15 -15.49
C ASP A 206 -7.02 1.24 -16.52
N CYS A 207 -6.24 1.83 -17.44
CA CYS A 207 -5.38 1.13 -18.39
C CYS A 207 -3.96 0.89 -17.84
N SER A 208 -3.23 1.96 -17.52
CA SER A 208 -1.80 1.90 -17.12
C SER A 208 -1.55 1.11 -15.82
N SER A 209 -2.50 1.10 -14.90
CA SER A 209 -2.37 0.37 -13.63
C SER A 209 -2.93 -1.05 -13.68
N ASN A 210 -3.48 -1.47 -14.82
CA ASN A 210 -4.14 -2.75 -14.96
C ASN A 210 -3.22 -3.80 -15.61
N PRO A 211 -2.75 -4.82 -14.85
CA PRO A 211 -1.82 -5.82 -15.37
C PRO A 211 -2.44 -6.76 -16.43
N CYS A 212 -3.75 -6.67 -16.68
CA CYS A 212 -4.43 -7.41 -17.74
C CYS A 212 -4.38 -6.68 -19.09
N VAL A 213 -4.03 -5.40 -19.09
CA VAL A 213 -3.85 -4.58 -20.29
C VAL A 213 -2.40 -4.75 -20.77
N THR A 214 -2.26 -5.16 -22.03
CA THR A 214 -0.96 -5.47 -22.67
C THR A 214 -0.62 -4.52 -23.80
N VAL A 215 -1.49 -3.56 -24.10
CA VAL A 215 -1.20 -2.49 -25.08
C VAL A 215 -0.37 -1.37 -24.44
N CYS A 216 -0.54 -1.13 -23.14
CA CYS A 216 0.30 -0.23 -22.35
C CYS A 216 1.55 -1.00 -21.90
N VAL A 217 2.60 -0.95 -22.72
CA VAL A 217 3.84 -1.69 -22.49
C VAL A 217 4.95 -0.73 -22.16
N HIS A 218 5.52 -0.88 -20.97
CA HIS A 218 6.69 -0.10 -20.56
C HIS A 218 7.77 -0.09 -21.65
N GLU A 219 8.31 1.11 -21.93
CA GLU A 219 9.28 1.30 -22.99
C GLU A 219 10.55 0.45 -22.76
N THR A 220 11.04 -0.17 -23.83
CA THR A 220 12.32 -0.88 -23.81
C THR A 220 13.49 0.09 -23.98
N PRO A 221 14.73 -0.29 -23.59
CA PRO A 221 15.92 0.55 -23.80
C PRO A 221 16.14 1.05 -25.24
N ALA A 222 15.63 0.32 -26.23
CA ALA A 222 15.76 0.68 -27.64
C ALA A 222 14.70 1.72 -28.08
N GLN A 223 13.65 1.89 -27.30
CA GLN A 223 12.54 2.84 -27.53
C GLN A 223 12.81 4.19 -26.88
N CYS A 224 13.60 4.23 -25.79
CA CYS A 224 14.00 5.44 -25.05
C CYS A 224 14.87 6.48 -25.79
N GLY A 225 14.81 6.57 -27.11
CA GLY A 225 15.56 7.51 -27.94
C GLY A 225 15.21 7.44 -29.42
N ASN A 226 14.03 6.93 -29.75
CA ASN A 226 13.56 6.76 -31.12
C ASN A 226 12.60 7.88 -31.57
N GLY A 227 12.23 8.80 -30.67
CA GLY A 227 11.34 9.92 -30.94
C GLY A 227 9.85 9.57 -30.94
N THR A 228 9.47 8.43 -30.36
CA THR A 228 8.08 7.98 -30.26
C THR A 228 7.72 7.63 -28.83
N ASP A 229 6.50 8.01 -28.44
CA ASP A 229 5.77 7.52 -27.27
C ASP A 229 5.31 6.09 -27.58
N ASP A 230 6.12 5.10 -27.19
CA ASP A 230 5.94 3.70 -27.55
C ASP A 230 4.94 2.96 -26.64
N ASP A 231 4.70 3.48 -25.44
CA ASP A 231 3.79 2.91 -24.45
C ASP A 231 2.41 3.63 -24.40
N GLY A 232 2.31 4.81 -25.03
CA GLY A 232 1.09 5.60 -25.16
C GLY A 232 0.74 6.43 -23.93
N ASP A 233 1.63 6.56 -22.94
CA ASP A 233 1.39 7.27 -21.69
C ASP A 233 1.51 8.80 -21.84
N GLY A 234 2.07 9.23 -22.98
CA GLY A 234 2.19 10.61 -23.36
C GLY A 234 3.49 11.31 -23.10
N TYR A 235 4.45 10.60 -22.56
CA TYR A 235 5.83 11.00 -22.51
C TYR A 235 6.58 10.34 -23.68
N THR A 236 7.82 10.75 -23.92
CA THR A 236 8.55 10.28 -25.11
C THR A 236 10.03 10.24 -24.78
N ASP A 237 10.67 9.12 -25.07
CA ASP A 237 12.10 8.94 -24.86
C ASP A 237 12.54 9.36 -23.43
N CYS A 238 13.47 10.31 -23.32
CA CYS A 238 14.10 10.70 -22.05
C CYS A 238 13.24 11.53 -21.10
N VAL A 239 12.09 12.00 -21.54
CA VAL A 239 11.12 12.61 -20.64
C VAL A 239 10.11 11.60 -20.12
N ASP A 240 10.20 10.35 -20.57
CA ASP A 240 9.39 9.23 -20.12
C ASP A 240 9.93 8.63 -18.81
N TYR A 241 9.04 8.40 -17.85
CA TYR A 241 9.41 7.81 -16.56
C TYR A 241 9.90 6.37 -16.70
N ASP A 242 9.35 5.61 -17.63
CA ASP A 242 9.80 4.25 -17.90
C ASP A 242 11.24 4.24 -18.38
N CYS A 243 11.61 5.21 -19.21
CA CYS A 243 12.99 5.38 -19.66
C CYS A 243 13.93 5.94 -18.61
N LEU A 244 13.47 6.88 -17.78
CA LEU A 244 14.26 7.45 -16.68
C LEU A 244 14.65 6.39 -15.64
N TYR A 245 13.77 5.42 -15.38
CA TYR A 245 13.98 4.39 -14.36
C TYR A 245 14.47 3.04 -14.92
N HIS A 246 14.55 2.88 -16.24
CA HIS A 246 15.02 1.63 -16.83
C HIS A 246 16.56 1.51 -16.74
N PRO A 247 17.11 0.46 -16.07
CA PRO A 247 18.53 0.36 -15.75
C PRO A 247 19.46 0.25 -16.97
N ASP A 248 18.94 -0.32 -18.06
CA ASP A 248 19.66 -0.47 -19.33
C ASP A 248 19.29 0.60 -20.38
N ALA A 249 18.37 1.51 -20.07
CA ALA A 249 18.05 2.61 -20.98
C ALA A 249 19.26 3.55 -21.02
N VAL A 250 19.87 3.64 -22.20
CA VAL A 250 20.81 4.70 -22.49
C VAL A 250 19.96 5.80 -23.06
N CYS A 251 19.56 6.75 -22.22
CA CYS A 251 18.97 7.98 -22.69
C CYS A 251 20.05 8.76 -23.41
N PRO A 252 20.13 8.70 -24.76
CA PRO A 252 21.13 9.46 -25.47
C PRO A 252 20.56 10.87 -25.46
N CYS A 253 21.07 11.72 -24.58
CA CYS A 253 20.73 13.14 -24.51
C CYS A 253 20.31 13.63 -25.89
N ALA A 254 19.01 13.94 -26.08
CA ALA A 254 18.55 14.55 -27.30
C ALA A 254 19.49 15.72 -27.57
N ALA A 255 20.00 15.88 -28.80
CA ALA A 255 21.10 16.80 -29.07
C ALA A 255 20.83 18.20 -28.48
N GLY A 256 21.51 18.54 -27.38
CA GLY A 256 21.24 19.72 -26.55
C GLY A 256 20.70 19.46 -25.13
N GLY A 257 20.57 18.22 -24.67
CA GLY A 257 20.12 17.88 -23.31
C GLY A 257 21.26 17.87 -22.29
N GLU A 258 20.98 18.37 -21.08
CA GLU A 258 21.90 18.45 -19.96
C GLU A 258 21.93 17.12 -19.18
N CYS A 259 22.60 16.10 -19.72
CA CYS A 259 22.54 14.75 -19.14
C CYS A 259 23.83 13.92 -19.32
N ASP A 260 24.97 14.59 -19.51
CA ASP A 260 26.30 14.00 -19.41
C ASP A 260 27.18 14.79 -18.42
N ASP A 261 28.27 14.19 -17.97
CA ASP A 261 29.19 14.83 -17.00
C ASP A 261 29.75 16.18 -17.46
N ALA A 262 29.78 16.43 -18.78
CA ALA A 262 30.31 17.67 -19.33
C ALA A 262 29.26 18.78 -19.35
N SER A 263 27.99 18.43 -19.48
CA SER A 263 26.86 19.35 -19.48
C SER A 263 26.43 19.64 -18.04
N CYS A 264 26.26 18.58 -17.23
CA CYS A 264 25.90 18.62 -15.81
C CYS A 264 26.99 19.11 -14.83
N GLY A 265 28.04 19.76 -15.33
CA GLY A 265 29.15 20.24 -14.49
C GLY A 265 29.83 21.49 -15.06
N ASN A 266 29.17 22.20 -15.97
CA ASN A 266 29.74 23.35 -16.67
C ASN A 266 29.11 24.70 -16.31
N ARG A 267 28.09 24.72 -15.45
CA ARG A 267 27.38 25.90 -14.93
C ARG A 267 26.60 26.64 -16.00
N THR A 268 26.10 25.90 -16.97
CA THR A 268 25.27 26.39 -18.06
C THR A 268 23.99 25.58 -18.07
N ASP A 269 22.89 26.25 -18.32
CA ASP A 269 21.59 25.64 -18.60
C ASP A 269 21.65 25.20 -20.07
N ASP A 270 22.12 23.98 -20.30
CA ASP A 270 22.46 23.48 -21.64
C ASP A 270 21.19 23.13 -22.43
N ASP A 271 20.10 22.77 -21.74
CA ASP A 271 18.83 22.39 -22.34
C ASP A 271 17.76 23.51 -22.34
N GLY A 272 17.99 24.59 -21.60
CA GLY A 272 17.21 25.82 -21.61
C GLY A 272 15.95 25.77 -20.75
N ASP A 273 15.84 24.84 -19.81
CA ASP A 273 14.68 24.67 -18.94
C ASP A 273 14.68 25.60 -17.71
N GLY A 274 15.81 26.29 -17.46
CA GLY A 274 16.02 27.26 -16.40
C GLY A 274 16.70 26.71 -15.15
N TYR A 275 17.10 25.45 -15.15
CA TYR A 275 17.93 24.80 -14.14
C TYR A 275 19.36 24.60 -14.68
N THR A 276 20.35 24.39 -13.79
CA THR A 276 21.76 24.30 -14.18
C THR A 276 22.49 23.24 -13.36
N ASP A 277 23.32 22.47 -14.03
CA ASP A 277 24.08 21.34 -13.51
C ASP A 277 23.24 20.45 -12.60
N CYS A 278 23.69 20.21 -11.37
CA CYS A 278 23.04 19.31 -10.43
C CYS A 278 21.77 19.87 -9.80
N ASP A 279 21.46 21.16 -10.02
CA ASP A 279 20.14 21.71 -9.74
C ASP A 279 19.09 21.28 -10.79
N ASP A 280 19.54 20.80 -11.95
CA ASP A 280 18.68 20.23 -13.00
C ASP A 280 18.28 18.78 -12.64
N PHE A 281 17.01 18.46 -12.86
CA PHE A 281 16.47 17.12 -12.72
C PHE A 281 17.11 16.14 -13.71
N SER A 282 17.42 16.61 -14.93
CA SER A 282 18.09 15.86 -16.01
C SER A 282 19.49 15.37 -15.59
N CYS A 283 20.13 16.09 -14.67
CA CYS A 283 21.43 15.73 -14.09
C CYS A 283 21.31 14.96 -12.78
N SER A 284 20.55 15.49 -11.81
CA SER A 284 20.44 14.93 -10.46
C SER A 284 19.74 13.56 -10.40
N ARG A 285 18.90 13.24 -11.38
CA ARG A 285 18.18 11.95 -11.46
C ARG A 285 18.77 10.98 -12.46
N ASN A 286 19.80 11.38 -13.18
CA ASN A 286 20.44 10.54 -14.17
C ASN A 286 21.57 9.71 -13.54
N GLY A 287 21.31 8.41 -13.35
CA GLY A 287 22.29 7.48 -12.80
C GLY A 287 23.56 7.28 -13.63
N HIS A 288 23.63 7.80 -14.86
CA HIS A 288 24.81 7.79 -15.71
C HIS A 288 25.69 9.05 -15.55
N VAL A 289 25.17 10.11 -14.91
CA VAL A 289 25.92 11.32 -14.57
C VAL A 289 26.64 11.10 -13.25
N THR A 290 27.96 11.20 -13.28
CA THR A 290 28.84 11.15 -12.11
C THR A 290 29.24 12.54 -11.60
N ALA A 291 29.01 13.58 -12.41
CA ALA A 291 29.24 14.97 -12.02
C ALA A 291 28.44 15.38 -10.75
N CYS A 292 27.22 14.87 -10.60
CA CYS A 292 26.36 15.12 -9.42
C CYS A 292 26.52 14.06 -8.32
N GLY A 293 27.67 13.38 -8.29
CA GLY A 293 27.94 12.31 -7.35
C GLY A 293 28.33 12.85 -5.97
N ALA A 294 27.48 12.58 -4.97
CA ALA A 294 27.66 12.98 -3.57
C ALA A 294 29.12 12.99 -3.07
N GLU A 295 29.54 14.11 -2.48
CA GLU A 295 30.83 14.21 -1.80
C GLU A 295 30.90 13.30 -0.57
N GLN A 296 31.67 12.21 -0.66
CA GLN A 296 31.73 11.21 0.43
C GLN A 296 33.14 10.86 0.91
N THR A 297 34.15 11.65 0.52
CA THR A 297 35.51 11.45 0.99
C THR A 297 36.01 12.66 1.78
N ASN A 298 36.88 12.42 2.77
CA ASN A 298 37.57 13.50 3.49
C ASN A 298 38.33 14.47 2.58
N ALA A 299 38.71 14.03 1.38
CA ALA A 299 39.45 14.85 0.42
C ALA A 299 38.52 15.79 -0.38
N GLN A 300 37.26 15.41 -0.57
CA GLN A 300 36.24 16.25 -1.18
C GLN A 300 35.70 17.23 -0.13
N CYS A 301 35.20 16.67 0.97
CA CYS A 301 34.58 17.39 2.09
C CYS A 301 35.50 18.28 2.96
N GLY A 302 36.73 18.55 2.53
CA GLY A 302 37.68 19.39 3.27
C GLY A 302 38.60 20.22 2.38
N ASN A 303 38.26 20.38 1.10
CA ASN A 303 39.07 21.07 0.11
C ASN A 303 38.55 22.47 -0.28
N ARG A 304 37.37 22.87 0.23
CA ARG A 304 36.70 24.16 -0.02
C ARG A 304 36.22 24.34 -1.45
N THR A 305 35.89 23.24 -2.09
CA THR A 305 35.29 23.16 -3.42
C THR A 305 33.98 22.44 -3.27
N ASP A 306 33.01 22.88 -4.06
CA ASP A 306 31.78 22.15 -4.37
C ASP A 306 32.14 21.19 -5.51
N ASP A 307 32.55 19.97 -5.14
CA ASP A 307 33.02 18.90 -6.02
C ASP A 307 31.88 18.09 -6.65
N ASP A 308 30.68 18.10 -6.06
CA ASP A 308 29.47 17.45 -6.62
C ASP A 308 28.48 18.44 -7.27
N GLY A 309 28.78 19.73 -7.23
CA GLY A 309 28.10 20.76 -8.02
C GLY A 309 26.70 21.12 -7.52
N ASP A 310 26.35 20.74 -6.28
CA ASP A 310 25.02 20.95 -5.69
C ASP A 310 24.85 22.32 -5.02
N GLY A 311 25.88 23.16 -5.09
CA GLY A 311 25.89 24.52 -4.55
C GLY A 311 26.31 24.61 -3.08
N TYR A 312 26.60 23.50 -2.42
CA TYR A 312 27.13 23.44 -1.07
C TYR A 312 28.61 23.04 -1.08
N THR A 313 29.35 23.29 0.01
CA THR A 313 30.81 23.08 0.02
C THR A 313 31.23 22.47 1.34
N ASP A 314 32.06 21.44 1.28
CA ASP A 314 32.62 20.75 2.44
C ASP A 314 31.53 20.40 3.48
N CYS A 315 31.69 20.80 4.74
CA CYS A 315 30.79 20.41 5.83
C CYS A 315 29.46 21.16 5.86
N ASP A 316 29.30 22.17 5.00
CA ASP A 316 28.00 22.82 4.78
C ASP A 316 27.15 22.02 3.78
N ASP A 317 27.74 21.07 3.05
CA ASP A 317 27.07 20.10 2.20
C ASP A 317 26.49 18.92 3.02
N PHE A 318 25.27 18.54 2.67
CA PHE A 318 24.54 17.42 3.25
C PHE A 318 25.22 16.06 3.00
N SER A 319 25.77 15.85 1.81
CA SER A 319 26.53 14.65 1.42
C SER A 319 27.71 14.44 2.36
N CYS A 320 28.46 15.50 2.65
CA CYS A 320 29.58 15.49 3.58
C CYS A 320 29.19 15.39 5.05
N SER A 321 28.20 16.17 5.48
CA SER A 321 27.79 16.23 6.89
C SER A 321 27.05 14.98 7.38
N ARG A 322 26.44 14.22 6.47
CA ARG A 322 25.75 12.96 6.80
C ARG A 322 26.49 11.69 6.39
N SER A 323 27.61 11.81 5.68
CA SER A 323 28.41 10.64 5.31
C SER A 323 29.07 10.00 6.55
N LEU A 324 28.86 8.70 6.72
CA LEU A 324 29.48 7.90 7.77
C LEU A 324 31.00 7.70 7.57
N TRP A 325 31.51 8.08 6.40
CA TRP A 325 32.90 7.88 5.97
C TRP A 325 33.70 9.19 6.01
N VAL A 326 33.02 10.32 6.18
CA VAL A 326 33.60 11.66 6.24
C VAL A 326 33.81 12.06 7.70
N THR A 327 35.06 12.18 8.10
CA THR A 327 35.45 12.52 9.48
C THR A 327 35.90 13.97 9.65
N VAL A 328 36.15 14.68 8.54
CA VAL A 328 36.59 16.09 8.56
C VAL A 328 35.48 17.04 9.04
N CYS A 329 34.21 16.63 8.94
CA CYS A 329 33.03 17.39 9.36
C CYS A 329 32.50 17.04 10.75
N CYS A 330 33.04 15.98 11.37
CA CYS A 330 32.75 15.62 12.76
C CYS A 330 33.69 16.40 13.69
N GLY A 331 33.32 17.65 14.03
CA GLY A 331 34.07 18.53 14.94
C GLY A 331 33.20 19.17 16.00
#